data_AF-A0A2V8SMH7-F1
#
_entry.id   AF-A0A2V8SMH7-F1
#
_cell.length_a   1.000
_cell.length_b   1.000
_cell.length_c   1.000
_cell.angle_alpha   90.00
_cell.angle_beta   90.00
_cell.angle_gamma   90.00
#
_symmetry.space_group_name_H-M   'P 1'
#
loop_
_entity.id
_entity.type
_entity.pdbx_description
1 polymer ?
#
loop_
_entity_poly.entity_id
_entity_poly.type
_entity_poly.pdbx_seq_one_letter_code
_entity_poly.pdbx_strand_id
1 'polypeptide(L)'
;MKSHMSRSVKNAVSRLAAVVFLSLVAACAALAQAPAGVGPPGIVNPKGDTDAQTNREATIRSAEMNASVNQLNQQRLAAVIEQTKQDFKRIQLIRNEMVDNLVAKKPLDYKLVSEQAAEINKRAGRLKSFLMRPAAEDEKKDEAKHVEYDGDALKGALVKLCNAIYSFTGNPMFKDPGVVDAQKAAKAGGDLMNIIELSDDIRRNADRLGKSSN
;
A
#
# COMPACT_ATOMS: atom_id res chain seq x y z
N MET A 1 -17.56 19.32 46.59
CA MET A 1 -18.05 17.92 46.66
C MET A 1 -17.10 17.04 45.87
N LYS A 2 -16.14 16.45 46.59
CA LYS A 2 -15.09 15.56 46.11
C LYS A 2 -15.58 14.11 46.16
N SER A 3 -15.04 13.29 45.26
CA SER A 3 -14.78 11.85 45.43
C SER A 3 -15.96 10.95 45.78
N HIS A 4 -16.63 10.39 44.77
CA HIS A 4 -17.33 9.10 44.95
C HIS A 4 -17.23 8.13 43.76
N MET A 5 -16.70 8.55 42.60
CA MET A 5 -16.75 7.73 41.38
C MET A 5 -15.49 6.84 41.15
N SER A 6 -14.54 6.80 42.09
CA SER A 6 -13.28 6.05 41.96
C SER A 6 -13.22 4.73 42.76
N ARG A 7 -14.29 4.38 43.48
CA ARG A 7 -14.32 3.17 44.35
C ARG A 7 -15.02 1.95 43.73
N SER A 8 -15.92 2.13 42.77
CA SER A 8 -16.70 1.00 42.21
C SER A 8 -15.89 0.12 41.25
N VAL A 9 -14.89 0.68 40.56
CA VAL A 9 -14.10 -0.06 39.55
C VAL A 9 -13.00 -0.93 40.19
N LYS A 10 -12.53 -0.59 41.39
CA LYS A 10 -11.44 -1.31 42.06
C LYS A 10 -11.88 -2.60 42.78
N ASN A 11 -13.20 -2.79 42.96
CA ASN A 11 -13.74 -3.96 43.67
C ASN A 11 -14.16 -5.11 42.75
N ALA A 12 -14.20 -4.89 41.43
CA ALA A 12 -14.47 -5.96 40.45
C ALA A 12 -13.23 -6.80 40.13
N VAL A 13 -12.04 -6.23 40.28
CA VAL A 13 -10.75 -6.92 40.00
C VAL A 13 -10.31 -7.83 41.16
N SER A 14 -10.86 -7.65 42.37
CA SER A 14 -10.46 -8.39 43.58
C SER A 14 -11.28 -9.67 43.86
N ARG A 15 -12.32 -9.98 43.08
CA ARG A 15 -13.19 -11.15 43.32
C ARG A 15 -13.06 -12.32 42.34
N LEU A 16 -12.23 -12.18 41.30
CA LEU A 16 -11.91 -13.32 40.42
C LEU A 16 -10.64 -14.09 40.82
N ALA A 17 -9.86 -13.58 41.78
CA ALA A 17 -8.62 -14.20 42.25
C ALA A 17 -8.81 -15.17 43.44
N ALA A 18 -10.05 -15.35 43.93
CA ALA A 18 -10.34 -16.11 45.15
C ALA A 18 -11.18 -17.40 44.91
N VAL A 19 -11.24 -17.89 43.68
CA VAL A 19 -11.85 -19.21 43.34
C VAL A 19 -10.79 -20.23 42.89
N VAL A 20 -9.54 -19.81 42.69
CA VAL A 20 -8.46 -20.69 42.19
C VAL A 20 -7.61 -21.29 43.33
N PHE A 21 -7.87 -20.96 44.60
CA PHE A 21 -7.04 -21.41 45.73
C PHE A 21 -7.76 -22.31 46.75
N LEU A 22 -8.94 -22.83 46.43
CA LEU A 22 -9.73 -23.69 47.34
C LEU A 22 -10.25 -24.96 46.64
N SER A 23 -9.37 -25.66 45.93
CA SER A 23 -9.60 -27.04 45.46
C SER A 23 -8.33 -27.88 45.60
N LEU A 24 -7.49 -27.53 46.57
CA LEU A 24 -6.39 -28.34 47.08
C LEU A 24 -6.82 -28.79 48.48
N VAL A 25 -6.73 -30.09 48.78
CA VAL A 25 -7.13 -30.76 50.04
C VAL A 25 -8.59 -31.24 50.10
N ALA A 26 -8.93 -32.30 49.36
CA ALA A 26 -9.90 -33.35 49.77
C ALA A 26 -10.03 -34.47 48.71
N ALA A 27 -8.97 -35.25 48.47
CA ALA A 27 -9.08 -36.56 47.80
C ALA A 27 -7.86 -37.45 48.08
N CYS A 28 -7.41 -37.52 49.34
CA CYS A 28 -6.49 -38.56 49.82
C CYS A 28 -7.31 -39.64 50.53
N ALA A 29 -7.95 -40.55 49.78
CA ALA A 29 -8.41 -41.86 50.28
C ALA A 29 -9.07 -42.70 49.15
N ALA A 30 -8.32 -43.10 48.13
CA ALA A 30 -8.68 -44.23 47.24
C ALA A 30 -7.50 -44.67 46.36
N LEU A 31 -6.34 -44.96 46.97
CA LEU A 31 -5.24 -45.67 46.31
C LEU A 31 -5.09 -47.04 46.96
N ALA A 32 -5.95 -47.99 46.61
CA ALA A 32 -5.78 -49.40 46.95
C ALA A 32 -6.73 -50.32 46.15
N GLN A 33 -6.69 -50.24 44.82
CA GLN A 33 -7.11 -51.36 43.97
C GLN A 33 -6.06 -51.55 42.89
N ALA A 34 -5.11 -52.45 43.18
CA ALA A 34 -4.20 -52.99 42.18
C ALA A 34 -5.01 -53.86 41.20
N PRO A 35 -4.93 -53.65 39.88
CA PRO A 35 -5.29 -54.70 38.95
C PRO A 35 -4.15 -55.73 38.97
N ALA A 36 -4.40 -56.85 39.66
CA ALA A 36 -3.68 -58.08 39.42
C ALA A 36 -4.05 -58.55 38.00
N GLY A 37 -3.14 -58.38 37.07
CA GLY A 37 -3.31 -58.80 35.69
C GLY A 37 -2.06 -58.49 34.88
N VAL A 38 -1.11 -59.43 34.87
CA VAL A 38 0.00 -59.41 33.93
C VAL A 38 -0.59 -59.64 32.53
N GLY A 39 -1.02 -58.56 31.88
CA GLY A 39 -1.28 -58.54 30.45
C GLY A 39 0.05 -58.61 29.68
N PRO A 40 0.05 -59.13 28.44
CA PRO A 40 1.25 -59.21 27.61
C PRO A 40 1.84 -57.79 27.43
N PRO A 41 3.17 -57.66 27.25
CA PRO A 41 3.83 -56.35 27.18
C PRO A 41 3.11 -55.45 26.18
N GLY A 42 2.62 -54.30 26.66
CA GLY A 42 2.01 -53.30 25.81
C GLY A 42 2.97 -52.97 24.69
N ILE A 43 2.54 -53.20 23.45
CA ILE A 43 3.31 -52.83 22.26
C ILE A 43 3.42 -51.31 22.29
N VAL A 44 4.53 -50.79 22.81
CA VAL A 44 4.92 -49.40 22.62
C VAL A 44 5.18 -49.28 21.14
N ASN A 45 4.23 -48.73 20.39
CA ASN A 45 4.32 -48.63 18.95
C ASN A 45 5.33 -47.52 18.62
N PRO A 46 6.59 -47.82 18.25
CA PRO A 46 7.64 -46.79 18.11
C PRO A 46 7.32 -45.80 16.98
N LYS A 47 6.39 -46.17 16.09
CA LYS A 47 5.88 -45.34 15.01
C LYS A 47 4.96 -44.21 15.50
N GLY A 48 4.21 -44.38 16.59
CA GLY A 48 3.29 -43.35 17.07
C GLY A 48 4.00 -42.07 17.54
N ASP A 49 5.13 -42.23 18.24
CA ASP A 49 5.98 -41.10 18.66
C ASP A 49 6.68 -40.45 17.45
N THR A 50 7.08 -41.27 16.47
CA THR A 50 7.70 -40.80 15.22
C THR A 50 6.71 -40.01 14.35
N ASP A 51 5.46 -40.45 14.26
CA ASP A 51 4.40 -39.78 13.51
C ASP A 51 3.99 -38.46 14.19
N ALA A 52 3.87 -38.45 15.52
CA ALA A 52 3.60 -37.24 16.29
C ALA A 52 4.73 -36.19 16.15
N GLN A 53 5.98 -36.63 16.15
CA GLN A 53 7.14 -35.76 15.92
C GLN A 53 7.15 -35.22 14.49
N THR A 54 6.93 -36.08 13.49
CA THR A 54 6.90 -35.71 12.06
C THR A 54 5.81 -34.67 11.79
N ASN A 55 4.61 -34.87 12.34
CA ASN A 55 3.50 -33.92 12.22
C ASN A 55 3.81 -32.57 12.88
N ARG A 56 4.47 -32.59 14.05
CA ARG A 56 4.91 -31.37 14.73
C ARG A 56 5.95 -30.60 13.91
N GLU A 57 6.94 -31.28 13.36
CA GLU A 57 7.95 -30.66 12.50
C GLU A 57 7.36 -30.10 11.20
N ALA A 58 6.42 -30.82 10.57
CA ALA A 58 5.71 -30.34 9.38
C ALA A 58 4.91 -29.07 9.70
N THR A 59 4.25 -29.03 10.87
CA THR A 59 3.50 -27.85 11.34
C THR A 59 4.43 -26.66 11.56
N ILE A 60 5.56 -26.85 12.25
CA ILE A 60 6.54 -25.78 12.50
C ILE A 60 7.11 -25.25 11.19
N ARG A 61 7.53 -26.12 10.27
CA ARG A 61 8.03 -25.72 8.94
C ARG A 61 6.99 -24.95 8.14
N SER A 62 5.71 -25.36 8.19
CA SER A 62 4.63 -24.63 7.53
C SER A 62 4.41 -23.24 8.15
N ALA A 63 4.52 -23.11 9.47
CA ALA A 63 4.39 -21.84 10.17
C ALA A 63 5.55 -20.89 9.87
N GLU A 64 6.79 -21.39 9.82
CA GLU A 64 7.99 -20.64 9.44
C GLU A 64 7.94 -20.15 7.99
N MET A 65 7.45 -21.00 7.08
CA MET A 65 7.24 -20.62 5.69
C MET A 65 6.18 -19.53 5.56
N ASN A 66 5.06 -19.66 6.25
CA ASN A 66 4.00 -18.64 6.26
C ASN A 66 4.47 -17.32 6.89
N ALA A 67 5.24 -17.37 7.97
CA ALA A 67 5.83 -16.18 8.60
C ALA A 67 6.80 -15.48 7.64
N SER A 68 7.64 -16.25 6.94
CA SER A 68 8.58 -15.73 5.95
C SER A 68 7.87 -15.09 4.75
N VAL A 69 6.82 -15.73 4.22
CA VAL A 69 5.98 -15.17 3.15
C VAL A 69 5.30 -13.87 3.60
N ASN A 70 4.76 -13.83 4.82
CA ASN A 70 4.15 -12.63 5.38
C ASN A 70 5.16 -11.49 5.52
N GLN A 71 6.38 -11.77 6.00
CA GLN A 71 7.45 -10.79 6.11
C GLN A 71 7.86 -10.24 4.73
N LEU A 72 8.04 -11.11 3.74
CA LEU A 72 8.35 -10.69 2.36
C LEU A 72 7.24 -9.82 1.77
N ASN A 73 5.98 -10.17 2.02
CA ASN A 73 4.83 -9.37 1.58
C ASN A 73 4.80 -7.99 2.24
N GLN A 74 5.10 -7.89 3.54
CA GLN A 74 5.21 -6.62 4.24
C GLN A 74 6.34 -5.75 3.69
N GLN A 75 7.51 -6.32 3.43
CA GLN A 75 8.64 -5.60 2.83
C GLN A 75 8.29 -5.08 1.43
N ARG A 76 7.63 -5.89 0.60
CA ARG A 76 7.15 -5.48 -0.74
C ARG A 76 6.15 -4.33 -0.64
N LEU A 77 5.19 -4.41 0.28
CA LEU A 77 4.21 -3.35 0.50
C LEU A 77 4.89 -2.04 0.93
N ALA A 78 5.84 -2.11 1.87
CA ALA A 78 6.60 -0.95 2.31
C ALA A 78 7.38 -0.29 1.16
N ALA A 79 8.01 -1.10 0.29
CA ALA A 79 8.72 -0.60 -0.87
C ALA A 79 7.79 0.11 -1.88
N VAL A 80 6.60 -0.44 -2.13
CA VAL A 80 5.59 0.19 -3.00
C VAL A 80 5.09 1.52 -2.41
N ILE A 81 4.83 1.57 -1.10
CA ILE A 81 4.41 2.80 -0.42
C ILE A 81 5.50 3.87 -0.54
N GLU A 82 6.76 3.50 -0.32
CA GLU A 82 7.88 4.44 -0.42
C GLU A 82 8.06 4.95 -1.86
N GLN A 83 7.99 4.06 -2.85
CA GLN A 83 8.04 4.45 -4.26
C GLN A 83 6.89 5.38 -4.63
N THR A 84 5.68 5.10 -4.14
CA THR A 84 4.49 5.95 -4.37
C THR A 84 4.72 7.36 -3.81
N LYS A 85 5.26 7.47 -2.59
CA LYS A 85 5.60 8.77 -1.97
C LYS A 85 6.64 9.54 -2.78
N GLN A 86 7.69 8.86 -3.22
CA GLN A 86 8.76 9.46 -4.03
C GLN A 86 8.21 9.95 -5.38
N ASP A 87 7.33 9.18 -6.00
CA ASP A 87 6.72 9.53 -7.27
C ASP A 87 5.83 10.75 -7.15
N PHE A 88 4.99 10.79 -6.12
CA PHE A 88 4.15 11.94 -5.82
C PHE A 88 4.97 13.20 -5.59
N LYS A 89 6.00 13.12 -4.74
CA LYS A 89 6.89 14.25 -4.43
C LYS A 89 7.62 14.74 -5.68
N ARG A 90 8.15 13.83 -6.49
CA ARG A 90 8.94 14.22 -7.67
C ARG A 90 8.08 14.91 -8.72
N ILE A 91 6.86 14.44 -8.98
CA ILE A 91 5.93 15.13 -9.89
C ILE A 91 5.64 16.56 -9.39
N GLN A 92 5.45 16.75 -8.08
CA GLN A 92 5.24 18.09 -7.52
C GLN A 92 6.46 19.01 -7.70
N LEU A 93 7.68 18.48 -7.51
CA LEU A 93 8.90 19.26 -7.70
C LEU A 93 9.07 19.71 -9.16
N ILE A 94 8.89 18.80 -10.12
CA ILE A 94 8.97 19.13 -11.55
C ILE A 94 7.90 20.18 -11.90
N ARG A 95 6.68 20.05 -11.37
CA ARG A 95 5.61 21.03 -11.58
C ARG A 95 5.98 22.42 -11.05
N ASN A 96 6.69 22.50 -9.93
CA ASN A 96 7.17 23.79 -9.41
C ASN A 96 8.23 24.39 -10.34
N GLU A 97 9.21 23.60 -10.77
CA GLU A 97 10.23 24.04 -11.74
C GLU A 97 9.59 24.55 -13.05
N MET A 98 8.57 23.85 -13.56
CA MET A 98 7.82 24.27 -14.75
C MET A 98 7.09 25.59 -14.52
N VAL A 99 6.39 25.73 -13.40
CA VAL A 99 5.67 26.98 -13.07
C VAL A 99 6.62 28.15 -12.91
N ASP A 100 7.76 27.97 -12.28
CA ASP A 100 8.77 29.03 -12.13
C ASP A 100 9.26 29.51 -13.51
N ASN A 101 9.50 28.59 -14.44
CA ASN A 101 9.91 28.93 -15.81
C ASN A 101 8.79 29.64 -16.60
N LEU A 102 7.54 29.20 -16.45
CA LEU A 102 6.37 29.79 -17.11
C LEU A 102 6.07 31.20 -16.58
N VAL A 103 6.09 31.39 -15.26
CA VAL A 103 5.83 32.70 -14.61
C VAL A 103 6.93 33.69 -14.94
N ALA A 104 8.19 33.25 -14.98
CA ALA A 104 9.31 34.07 -15.42
C ALA A 104 9.30 34.37 -16.93
N LYS A 105 8.33 33.84 -17.69
CA LYS A 105 8.19 34.00 -19.15
C LYS A 105 9.49 33.66 -19.90
N LYS A 106 10.25 32.69 -19.40
CA LYS A 106 11.48 32.25 -20.05
C LYS A 106 11.13 31.63 -21.42
N PRO A 107 12.02 31.77 -22.42
CA PRO A 107 11.89 30.96 -23.63
C PRO A 107 11.86 29.47 -23.27
N LEU A 108 11.05 28.69 -23.98
CA LEU A 108 10.96 27.26 -23.71
C LEU A 108 12.25 26.57 -24.16
N ASP A 109 12.92 25.91 -23.21
CA ASP A 109 13.93 24.91 -23.51
C ASP A 109 13.21 23.59 -23.85
N TYR A 110 13.07 23.31 -25.15
CA TYR A 110 12.34 22.13 -25.61
C TYR A 110 12.96 20.81 -25.15
N LYS A 111 14.29 20.76 -24.95
CA LYS A 111 14.95 19.57 -24.44
C LYS A 111 14.56 19.33 -22.98
N LEU A 112 14.68 20.37 -22.15
CA LEU A 112 14.28 20.30 -20.75
C LEU A 112 12.80 19.95 -20.59
N VAL A 113 11.92 20.57 -21.40
CA VAL A 113 10.47 20.29 -21.38
C VAL A 113 10.20 18.82 -21.71
N SER A 114 10.86 18.28 -22.75
CA SER A 114 10.70 16.87 -23.12
C SER A 114 11.14 15.92 -21.99
N GLU A 115 12.31 16.18 -21.40
CA GLU A 115 12.84 15.37 -20.29
C GLU A 115 11.92 15.40 -19.06
N GLN A 116 11.47 16.58 -18.67
CA GLN A 116 10.55 16.76 -17.53
C GLN A 116 9.19 16.09 -17.80
N ALA A 117 8.65 16.22 -19.00
CA ALA A 117 7.39 15.58 -19.39
C ALA A 117 7.51 14.05 -19.43
N ALA A 118 8.62 13.51 -19.92
CA ALA A 118 8.91 12.08 -19.90
C ALA A 118 8.99 11.53 -18.46
N GLU A 119 9.64 12.26 -17.55
CA GLU A 119 9.71 11.86 -16.15
C GLU A 119 8.32 11.87 -15.50
N ILE A 120 7.51 12.92 -15.71
CA ILE A 120 6.14 13.00 -15.20
C ILE A 120 5.31 11.81 -15.70
N ASN A 121 5.36 11.52 -17.00
CA ASN A 121 4.60 10.43 -17.61
C ASN A 121 4.93 9.08 -16.96
N LYS A 122 6.23 8.79 -16.83
CA LYS A 122 6.73 7.56 -16.20
C LYS A 122 6.22 7.40 -14.76
N ARG A 123 6.30 8.46 -13.96
CA ARG A 123 5.89 8.43 -12.55
C ARG A 123 4.36 8.35 -12.42
N ALA A 124 3.63 9.11 -13.24
CA ALA A 124 2.17 9.06 -13.27
C ALA A 124 1.65 7.67 -13.68
N GLY A 125 2.31 7.01 -14.65
CA GLY A 125 2.01 5.63 -15.03
C GLY A 125 2.19 4.63 -13.88
N ARG A 126 3.25 4.77 -13.09
CA ARG A 126 3.42 3.95 -11.87
C ARG A 126 2.37 4.25 -10.81
N LEU A 127 2.10 5.53 -10.54
CA LEU A 127 1.02 5.93 -9.63
C LEU A 127 -0.33 5.35 -10.07
N LYS A 128 -0.61 5.31 -11.38
CA LYS A 128 -1.82 4.70 -11.93
C LYS A 128 -1.88 3.23 -11.57
N SER A 129 -0.79 2.49 -11.77
CA SER A 129 -0.74 1.05 -11.44
C SER A 129 -0.95 0.74 -9.96
N PHE A 130 -0.63 1.67 -9.06
CA PHE A 130 -0.78 1.49 -7.61
C PHE A 130 -2.12 2.00 -7.07
N LEU A 131 -2.64 3.09 -7.64
CA LEU A 131 -3.83 3.78 -7.12
C LEU A 131 -5.12 3.37 -7.84
N MET A 132 -5.02 2.91 -9.08
CA MET A 132 -6.18 2.47 -9.85
C MET A 132 -6.18 0.95 -9.91
N ARG A 133 -7.28 0.33 -9.47
CA ARG A 133 -7.51 -1.09 -9.71
C ARG A 133 -7.48 -1.31 -11.22
N PRO A 134 -6.82 -2.36 -11.74
CA PRO A 134 -6.98 -2.71 -13.14
C PRO A 134 -8.48 -2.88 -13.41
N ALA A 135 -9.05 -2.02 -14.24
CA ALA A 135 -10.31 -2.35 -14.87
C ALA A 135 -10.06 -3.64 -15.66
N ALA A 136 -11.03 -4.56 -15.69
CA ALA A 136 -10.94 -5.75 -16.53
C ALA A 136 -10.49 -5.30 -17.93
N GLU A 137 -9.37 -5.89 -18.38
CA GLU A 137 -8.66 -5.50 -19.59
C GLU A 137 -9.55 -5.71 -20.81
N ASP A 138 -10.32 -4.69 -21.20
CA ASP A 138 -11.04 -4.64 -22.48
C ASP A 138 -11.22 -3.21 -23.00
N GLU A 139 -10.42 -2.25 -22.52
CA GLU A 139 -10.27 -0.98 -23.23
C GLU A 139 -9.24 -1.20 -24.33
N LYS A 140 -9.75 -1.49 -25.54
CA LYS A 140 -9.00 -1.31 -26.77
C LYS A 140 -8.23 0.00 -26.65
N LYS A 141 -6.91 -0.05 -26.82
CA LYS A 141 -6.11 1.16 -27.08
C LYS A 141 -6.67 1.73 -28.39
N ASP A 142 -7.72 2.54 -28.29
CA ASP A 142 -8.02 3.50 -29.32
C ASP A 142 -6.72 4.28 -29.51
N GLU A 143 -6.23 4.33 -30.74
CA GLU A 143 -5.05 5.13 -31.07
C GLU A 143 -5.34 6.56 -30.62
N ALA A 144 -4.81 6.93 -29.45
CA ALA A 144 -5.03 8.23 -28.87
C ALA A 144 -4.55 9.25 -29.90
N LYS A 145 -5.48 10.04 -30.43
CA LYS A 145 -5.15 11.10 -31.38
C LYS A 145 -4.30 12.12 -30.65
N HIS A 146 -2.99 12.06 -30.89
CA HIS A 146 -2.05 13.01 -30.32
C HIS A 146 -2.35 14.42 -30.82
N VAL A 147 -2.34 15.37 -29.90
CA VAL A 147 -2.55 16.78 -30.24
C VAL A 147 -1.22 17.39 -30.67
N GLU A 148 -1.22 18.05 -31.82
CA GLU A 148 -0.07 18.85 -32.26
C GLU A 148 -0.14 20.26 -31.67
N TYR A 149 0.99 20.73 -31.14
CA TYR A 149 1.14 22.05 -30.54
C TYR A 149 2.21 22.85 -31.29
N ASP A 150 1.91 24.11 -31.62
CA ASP A 150 2.94 25.10 -31.89
C ASP A 150 3.58 25.60 -30.57
N GLY A 151 4.51 26.54 -30.65
CA GLY A 151 5.25 27.03 -29.47
C GLY A 151 4.37 27.67 -28.39
N ASP A 152 3.30 28.38 -28.77
CA ASP A 152 2.40 29.03 -27.80
C ASP A 152 1.33 28.07 -27.28
N ALA A 153 0.82 27.18 -28.15
CA ALA A 153 -0.05 26.09 -27.76
C ALA A 153 0.67 25.13 -26.77
N LEU A 154 1.98 24.91 -26.92
CA LEU A 154 2.78 24.09 -26.01
C LEU A 154 2.88 24.73 -24.62
N LYS A 155 3.03 26.06 -24.52
CA LYS A 155 2.96 26.78 -23.22
C LYS A 155 1.59 26.59 -22.58
N GLY A 156 0.52 26.69 -23.36
CA GLY A 156 -0.85 26.43 -22.90
C GLY A 156 -1.02 25.01 -22.36
N ALA A 157 -0.45 24.01 -23.05
CA ALA A 157 -0.45 22.62 -22.61
C ALA A 157 0.34 22.42 -21.30
N LEU A 158 1.50 23.07 -21.14
CA LEU A 158 2.27 23.04 -19.89
C LEU A 158 1.49 23.61 -18.70
N VAL A 159 0.74 24.70 -18.89
CA VAL A 159 -0.14 25.25 -17.85
C VAL A 159 -1.23 24.24 -17.47
N LYS A 160 -1.86 23.59 -18.45
CA LYS A 160 -2.85 22.54 -18.20
C LYS A 160 -2.25 21.37 -17.40
N LEU A 161 -1.04 20.92 -17.77
CA LEU A 161 -0.34 19.86 -17.04
C LEU A 161 -0.06 20.27 -15.58
N CYS A 162 0.43 21.49 -15.36
CA CYS A 162 0.70 22.01 -14.01
C CYS A 162 -0.56 22.09 -13.14
N ASN A 163 -1.70 22.42 -13.75
CA ASN A 163 -2.99 22.46 -13.08
C ASN A 163 -3.54 21.07 -12.80
N ALA A 164 -3.39 20.12 -13.72
CA ALA A 164 -3.78 18.72 -13.51
C ALA A 164 -2.97 18.10 -12.35
N ILE A 165 -1.67 18.34 -12.29
CA ILE A 165 -0.81 17.91 -11.17
C ILE A 165 -1.23 18.56 -9.85
N TYR A 166 -1.53 19.86 -9.85
CA TYR A 166 -2.01 20.55 -8.65
C TYR A 166 -3.35 19.97 -8.17
N SER A 167 -4.29 19.76 -9.08
CA SER A 167 -5.61 19.16 -8.86
C SER A 167 -5.52 17.75 -8.28
N PHE A 168 -4.66 16.91 -8.88
CA PHE A 168 -4.38 15.55 -8.42
C PHE A 168 -3.79 15.57 -7.01
N THR A 169 -2.68 16.29 -6.81
CA THR A 169 -1.93 16.24 -5.55
C THR A 169 -2.65 16.94 -4.39
N GLY A 170 -3.55 17.87 -4.69
CA GLY A 170 -4.42 18.52 -3.72
C GLY A 170 -5.67 17.72 -3.34
N ASN A 171 -5.90 16.56 -3.95
CA ASN A 171 -7.12 15.79 -3.74
C ASN A 171 -7.22 15.29 -2.27
N PRO A 172 -8.33 15.57 -1.57
CA PRO A 172 -8.49 15.17 -0.16
C PRO A 172 -8.46 13.66 0.09
N MET A 173 -8.66 12.82 -0.93
CA MET A 173 -8.52 11.36 -0.76
C MET A 173 -7.14 10.94 -0.24
N PHE A 174 -6.11 11.76 -0.45
CA PHE A 174 -4.75 11.50 0.02
C PHE A 174 -4.51 11.98 1.46
N LYS A 175 -5.48 12.64 2.09
CA LYS A 175 -5.37 13.20 3.45
C LYS A 175 -6.08 12.34 4.50
N ASP A 176 -7.24 11.78 4.15
CA ASP A 176 -8.08 11.00 5.06
C ASP A 176 -8.24 9.54 4.59
N PRO A 177 -7.36 8.62 4.98
CA PRO A 177 -7.42 7.22 4.56
C PRO A 177 -8.58 6.42 5.17
N GLY A 178 -9.30 6.99 6.15
CA GLY A 178 -10.36 6.30 6.89
C GLY A 178 -11.71 6.17 6.16
N VAL A 179 -11.94 6.94 5.08
CA VAL A 179 -13.17 6.89 4.29
C VAL A 179 -12.81 7.00 2.80
N VAL A 180 -12.96 5.90 2.06
CA VAL A 180 -12.80 5.91 0.60
C VAL A 180 -14.02 6.60 -0.01
N ASP A 181 -13.87 7.88 -0.31
CA ASP A 181 -14.84 8.65 -1.06
C ASP A 181 -14.69 8.34 -2.56
N ALA A 182 -15.67 7.63 -3.12
CA ALA A 182 -15.65 7.17 -4.50
C ALA A 182 -15.54 8.33 -5.50
N GLN A 183 -16.14 9.49 -5.20
CA GLN A 183 -16.08 10.66 -6.08
C GLN A 183 -14.68 11.26 -6.08
N LYS A 184 -14.06 11.38 -4.90
CA LYS A 184 -12.67 11.86 -4.79
C LYS A 184 -11.70 10.91 -5.48
N ALA A 185 -11.89 9.60 -5.34
CA ALA A 185 -11.10 8.58 -6.02
C ALA A 185 -11.24 8.66 -7.55
N ALA A 186 -12.48 8.76 -8.06
CA ALA A 186 -12.73 8.91 -9.48
C ALA A 186 -12.08 10.18 -10.04
N LYS A 187 -12.18 11.30 -9.30
CA LYS A 187 -11.53 12.56 -9.69
C LYS A 187 -10.01 12.41 -9.76
N ALA A 188 -9.36 11.82 -8.76
CA ALA A 188 -7.91 11.61 -8.82
C ALA A 188 -7.51 10.67 -9.96
N GLY A 189 -8.30 9.64 -10.24
CA GLY A 189 -8.10 8.78 -11.40
C GLY A 189 -8.15 9.55 -12.72
N GLY A 190 -9.17 10.39 -12.90
CA GLY A 190 -9.31 11.26 -14.07
C GLY A 190 -8.16 12.29 -14.19
N ASP A 191 -7.80 12.96 -13.08
CA ASP A 191 -6.67 13.88 -13.05
C ASP A 191 -5.36 13.15 -13.45
N LEU A 192 -5.15 11.92 -12.98
CA LEU A 192 -3.96 11.13 -13.27
C LEU A 192 -3.88 10.68 -14.73
N MET A 193 -5.02 10.31 -15.32
CA MET A 193 -5.11 10.01 -16.76
C MET A 193 -4.77 11.25 -17.60
N ASN A 194 -5.34 12.41 -17.25
CA ASN A 194 -5.02 13.67 -17.93
C ASN A 194 -3.53 14.02 -17.82
N ILE A 195 -2.88 13.77 -16.67
CA ILE A 195 -1.44 13.97 -16.50
C ILE A 195 -0.65 13.08 -17.47
N ILE A 196 -1.01 11.80 -17.59
CA ILE A 196 -0.35 10.86 -18.49
C ILE A 196 -0.49 11.31 -19.95
N GLU A 197 -1.70 11.66 -20.38
CA GLU A 197 -1.96 12.10 -21.76
C GLU A 197 -1.25 13.40 -22.09
N LEU A 198 -1.43 14.45 -21.27
CA LEU A 198 -0.79 15.75 -21.49
C LEU A 198 0.73 15.64 -21.50
N SER A 199 1.32 14.85 -20.59
CA SER A 199 2.76 14.68 -20.53
C SER A 199 3.33 13.94 -21.75
N ASP A 200 2.61 12.95 -22.32
CA ASP A 200 3.07 12.30 -23.55
C ASP A 200 2.99 13.25 -24.77
N ASP A 201 1.88 13.98 -24.91
CA ASP A 201 1.71 14.95 -25.99
C ASP A 201 2.73 16.10 -25.91
N ILE A 202 2.96 16.64 -24.71
CA ILE A 202 3.95 17.70 -24.48
C ILE A 202 5.36 17.22 -24.84
N ARG A 203 5.74 16.00 -24.40
CA ARG A 203 7.04 15.41 -24.71
C ARG A 203 7.26 15.31 -26.23
N ARG A 204 6.30 14.72 -26.95
CA ARG A 204 6.39 14.55 -28.41
C ARG A 204 6.49 15.88 -29.14
N ASN A 205 5.70 16.86 -28.74
CA ASN A 205 5.73 18.18 -29.37
C ASN A 205 7.01 18.95 -29.05
N ALA A 206 7.52 18.85 -27.82
CA ALA A 206 8.80 19.44 -27.46
C ALA A 206 9.96 18.79 -28.24
N ASP A 207 9.99 17.46 -28.37
CA ASP A 207 10.97 16.76 -29.21
C ASP A 207 10.91 17.20 -30.68
N ARG A 208 9.70 17.38 -31.22
CA ARG A 208 9.50 17.84 -32.61
C ARG A 208 9.98 19.27 -32.80
N LEU A 209 9.51 20.20 -31.96
CA LEU A 209 9.86 21.62 -32.05
C LEU A 209 11.36 21.86 -31.82
N GLY A 210 11.98 21.12 -30.90
CA GLY A 210 13.42 21.20 -30.65
C GLY A 210 14.27 20.72 -31.83
N LYS A 211 13.77 19.77 -32.64
CA LYS A 211 14.43 19.33 -33.89
C LYS A 211 14.26 20.35 -35.02
N SER A 212 13.13 21.07 -35.05
CA SER A 212 12.86 22.08 -36.07
C SER A 212 13.55 23.42 -35.80
N SER A 213 14.05 23.65 -34.58
CA SER A 213 14.74 24.88 -34.18
C SER A 213 16.27 24.81 -34.25
N ASN A 214 16.85 23.63 -34.53
CA ASN A 214 18.27 23.41 -34.77
C ASN A 214 18.56 23.36 -36.27
#